data_AF-A0A8H7FNV1-F1
#
_entry.id   AF-A0A8H7FNV1-F1
#
_cell.length_a   1.000
_cell.length_b   1.000
_cell.length_c   1.000
_cell.angle_alpha   90.00
_cell.angle_beta   90.00
_cell.angle_gamma   90.00
#
_symmetry.space_group_name_H-M   'P 1'
#
loop_
_entity.id
_entity.type
_entity.pdbx_description
1 polymer ?
#
loop_
_entity_poly.entity_id
_entity_poly.type
_entity_poly.pdbx_seq_one_letter_code
_entity_poly.pdbx_strand_id
1 'polypeptide(L)'
;MAARCSADQRKHRETLLTFSRTSYDRYWEGRKAFGTMTSNVRNLSRALWINVAPPPEGAPPSGIKGKTVDISPEHLRRRKIDALHLALSFAFAVKHYLREEDGLSHQDYAGILPAVIAHYDETGYNTNMNTSTYTYSATANNSKRNSVDVNAAAATKRVRNKRSKPVMSESTTPLLGNTHSTVEFHPIVDHGSMPLPMVIAHELSRAIFKFRREGLLETVGPAGANALNANVNSMVEQMTIMERIANTPIPKSYGIHLKQCVTLYVFALPFTLVHDLGWSMIGVVTIVAFTLMGIEGIADEIEMPFGTDSSDLPLDVYCRDLKEEIEYTIARLPEGGEGVHGYDDGEGDD
;
A
#
# COMPACT_ATOMS: atom_id res chain seq x y z
N MET A 1 42.21 -14.65 -28.42
CA MET A 1 41.06 -15.36 -27.80
C MET A 1 40.94 -15.07 -26.30
N ALA A 2 42.02 -15.10 -25.50
CA ALA A 2 42.00 -14.79 -24.06
C ALA A 2 41.46 -13.38 -23.70
N ALA A 3 41.73 -12.35 -24.50
CA ALA A 3 41.22 -10.99 -24.25
C ALA A 3 39.70 -10.83 -24.45
N ARG A 4 39.07 -11.63 -25.33
CA ARG A 4 37.61 -11.63 -25.52
C ARG A 4 36.89 -12.37 -24.38
N CYS A 5 37.50 -13.44 -23.85
CA CYS A 5 37.01 -14.16 -22.68
C CYS A 5 37.06 -13.31 -21.40
N SER A 6 38.07 -12.44 -21.25
CA SER A 6 38.21 -11.50 -20.14
C SER A 6 37.18 -10.35 -20.17
N ALA A 7 36.81 -9.87 -21.36
CA ALA A 7 35.77 -8.85 -21.51
C ALA A 7 34.35 -9.41 -21.24
N ASP A 8 34.10 -10.66 -21.59
CA ASP A 8 32.82 -11.35 -21.35
C ASP A 8 32.62 -11.69 -19.86
N GLN A 9 33.70 -12.11 -19.18
CA GLN A 9 33.74 -12.30 -17.73
C GLN A 9 33.48 -11.00 -16.93
N ARG A 10 33.88 -9.83 -17.43
CA ARG A 10 33.55 -8.54 -16.81
C ARG A 10 32.06 -8.20 -16.94
N LYS A 11 31.46 -8.42 -18.11
CA LYS A 11 30.01 -8.23 -18.32
C LYS A 11 29.16 -9.10 -17.40
N HIS A 12 29.54 -10.36 -17.18
CA HIS A 12 28.80 -11.24 -16.27
C HIS A 12 28.95 -10.85 -14.79
N ARG A 13 30.13 -10.40 -14.37
CA ARG A 13 30.33 -9.82 -13.01
C ARG A 13 29.53 -8.54 -12.80
N GLU A 14 29.45 -7.68 -13.81
CA GLU A 14 28.61 -6.48 -13.79
C GLU A 14 27.12 -6.83 -13.71
N THR A 15 26.69 -7.93 -14.34
CA THR A 15 25.28 -8.36 -14.36
C THR A 15 24.80 -8.85 -12.99
N LEU A 16 25.60 -9.68 -12.30
CA LEU A 16 25.30 -10.14 -10.93
C LEU A 16 25.20 -8.96 -9.94
N LEU A 17 26.17 -8.04 -9.99
CA LEU A 17 26.16 -6.84 -9.15
C LEU A 17 24.97 -5.92 -9.48
N THR A 18 24.57 -5.86 -10.74
CA THR A 18 23.40 -5.07 -11.16
C THR A 18 22.11 -5.68 -10.65
N PHE A 19 21.96 -7.01 -10.65
CA PHE A 19 20.77 -7.68 -10.10
C PHE A 19 20.61 -7.42 -8.60
N SER A 20 21.68 -7.65 -7.81
CA SER A 20 21.66 -7.35 -6.37
C SER A 20 21.38 -5.87 -6.09
N ARG A 21 21.89 -4.97 -6.94
CA ARG A 21 21.60 -3.53 -6.85
C ARG A 21 20.13 -3.22 -7.12
N THR A 22 19.51 -3.86 -8.12
CA THR A 22 18.08 -3.64 -8.43
C THR A 22 17.15 -4.16 -7.34
N SER A 23 17.42 -5.34 -6.75
CA SER A 23 16.61 -5.86 -5.65
C SER A 23 16.73 -4.97 -4.40
N TYR A 24 17.95 -4.53 -4.08
CA TYR A 24 18.18 -3.59 -2.98
C TYR A 24 17.49 -2.23 -3.21
N ASP A 25 17.57 -1.69 -4.43
CA ASP A 25 16.90 -0.43 -4.78
C ASP A 25 15.38 -0.53 -4.60
N ARG A 26 14.76 -1.66 -4.97
CA ARG A 26 13.32 -1.92 -4.76
C ARG A 26 12.97 -1.99 -3.27
N TYR A 27 13.75 -2.73 -2.48
CA TYR A 27 13.57 -2.81 -1.03
C TYR A 27 13.63 -1.41 -0.39
N TRP A 28 14.65 -0.64 -0.74
CA TRP A 28 14.86 0.69 -0.20
C TRP A 28 13.80 1.70 -0.67
N GLU A 29 13.35 1.62 -1.92
CA GLU A 29 12.24 2.42 -2.45
C GLU A 29 10.93 2.11 -1.72
N GLY A 30 10.63 0.83 -1.49
CA GLY A 30 9.45 0.40 -0.74
C GLY A 30 9.47 0.91 0.70
N ARG A 31 10.62 0.82 1.37
CA ARG A 31 10.82 1.36 2.72
C ARG A 31 10.57 2.86 2.78
N LYS A 32 11.14 3.62 1.84
CA LYS A 32 10.93 5.07 1.77
C LYS A 32 9.47 5.41 1.52
N ALA A 33 8.82 4.74 0.57
CA ALA A 33 7.44 5.03 0.21
C ALA A 33 6.49 4.81 1.40
N PHE A 34 6.66 3.68 2.11
CA PHE A 34 5.90 3.41 3.33
C PHE A 34 6.20 4.44 4.44
N GLY A 35 7.47 4.79 4.64
CA GLY A 35 7.89 5.82 5.60
C GLY A 35 7.29 7.19 5.31
N THR A 36 7.28 7.62 4.04
CA THR A 36 6.66 8.87 3.62
C THR A 36 5.15 8.83 3.79
N MET A 37 4.50 7.70 3.47
CA MET A 37 3.06 7.52 3.70
C MET A 37 2.70 7.68 5.18
N THR A 38 3.42 7.00 6.08
CA THR A 38 3.18 7.12 7.53
C THR A 38 3.42 8.55 8.04
N SER A 39 4.44 9.25 7.53
CA SER A 39 4.67 10.67 7.81
C SER A 39 3.48 11.55 7.38
N ASN A 40 2.92 11.32 6.19
CA ASN A 40 1.75 12.05 5.72
C ASN A 40 0.51 11.76 6.59
N VAL A 41 0.32 10.52 7.04
CA VAL A 41 -0.76 10.16 7.97
C VAL A 41 -0.60 10.90 9.31
N ARG A 42 0.62 10.97 9.86
CA ARG A 42 0.91 11.74 11.09
C ARG A 42 0.63 13.22 10.92
N ASN A 43 1.11 13.81 9.81
CA ASN A 43 0.91 15.23 9.50
C ASN A 43 -0.57 15.57 9.33
N LEU A 44 -1.30 14.71 8.62
CA LEU A 44 -2.74 14.88 8.43
C LEU A 44 -3.49 14.74 9.76
N SER A 45 -3.16 13.74 10.58
CA SER A 45 -3.80 13.51 11.89
C SER A 45 -3.60 14.71 12.82
N ARG A 46 -2.36 15.23 12.92
CA ARG A 46 -2.07 16.46 13.68
C ARG A 46 -2.82 17.66 13.15
N ALA A 47 -2.82 17.86 11.82
CA ALA A 47 -3.46 19.01 11.21
C ALA A 47 -4.99 18.95 11.35
N LEU A 48 -5.61 17.77 11.27
CA LEU A 48 -7.04 17.60 11.55
C LEU A 48 -7.37 17.81 13.03
N TRP A 49 -6.50 17.35 13.94
CA TRP A 49 -6.69 17.52 15.38
C TRP A 49 -6.63 18.99 15.83
N ILE A 50 -5.75 19.79 15.21
CA ILE A 50 -5.54 21.19 15.59
C ILE A 50 -6.42 22.14 14.76
N ASN A 51 -6.47 21.98 13.44
CA ASN A 51 -7.05 23.01 12.57
C ASN A 51 -8.57 22.90 12.44
N VAL A 52 -9.17 21.75 12.76
CA VAL A 52 -10.62 21.57 12.77
C VAL A 52 -11.17 22.10 14.08
N ALA A 53 -11.66 23.34 14.03
CA ALA A 53 -12.19 24.09 15.17
C ALA A 53 -13.39 24.94 14.73
N PRO A 54 -14.33 25.25 15.64
CA PRO A 54 -15.39 26.20 15.33
C PRO A 54 -14.80 27.59 15.02
N PRO A 55 -15.47 28.39 14.18
CA PRO A 55 -15.03 29.75 13.88
C PRO A 55 -15.00 30.61 15.16
N PRO A 56 -14.08 31.58 15.27
CA PRO A 56 -14.02 32.48 16.42
C PRO A 56 -15.33 33.25 16.60
N GLU A 57 -15.78 33.41 17.85
CA GLU A 57 -16.97 34.21 18.16
C GLU A 57 -16.81 35.63 17.59
N GLY A 58 -17.73 36.02 16.68
CA GLY A 58 -17.77 37.36 16.07
C GLY A 58 -17.08 37.53 14.71
N ALA A 59 -16.46 36.49 14.14
CA ALA A 59 -15.92 36.57 12.78
C ALA A 59 -17.06 36.46 11.73
N PRO A 60 -17.17 37.39 10.76
CA PRO A 60 -18.15 37.24 9.68
C PRO A 60 -17.82 36.00 8.84
N PRO A 61 -18.84 35.21 8.42
CA PRO A 61 -18.62 33.98 7.66
C PRO A 61 -17.84 34.31 6.38
N SER A 62 -16.65 33.76 6.27
CA SER A 62 -15.73 34.10 5.19
C SER A 62 -16.20 33.46 3.88
N GLY A 63 -17.05 34.16 3.13
CA GLY A 63 -17.24 34.02 1.68
C GLY A 63 -17.80 32.70 1.15
N ILE A 64 -18.01 31.68 1.97
CA ILE A 64 -18.70 30.45 1.59
C ILE A 64 -20.16 30.62 1.99
N LYS A 65 -21.08 30.53 1.02
CA LYS A 65 -22.55 30.50 1.23
C LYS A 65 -22.99 29.22 1.97
N GLY A 66 -22.39 28.93 3.11
CA GLY A 66 -22.70 27.83 4.01
C GLY A 66 -23.25 28.39 5.30
N LYS A 67 -24.32 27.79 5.81
CA LYS A 67 -24.81 28.03 7.17
C LYS A 67 -23.71 27.54 8.12
N THR A 68 -23.13 28.42 8.95
CA THR A 68 -22.31 27.99 10.09
C THR A 68 -23.22 27.10 10.94
N VAL A 69 -22.85 25.83 11.06
CA VAL A 69 -23.65 24.88 11.83
C VAL A 69 -23.14 24.96 13.26
N ASP A 70 -24.01 25.34 14.18
CA ASP A 70 -23.73 25.22 15.62
C ASP A 70 -23.64 23.74 15.96
N ILE A 71 -22.42 23.19 15.92
CA ILE A 71 -22.14 21.78 16.23
C ILE A 71 -21.72 21.70 17.69
N SER A 72 -22.35 20.80 18.45
CA SER A 72 -21.93 20.49 19.82
C SER A 72 -20.44 20.07 19.86
N PRO A 73 -19.65 20.55 20.83
CA PRO A 73 -18.21 20.26 20.90
C PRO A 73 -17.91 18.76 20.97
N GLU A 74 -18.75 17.97 21.63
CA GLU A 74 -18.62 16.51 21.68
C GLU A 74 -18.81 15.87 20.29
N HIS A 75 -19.76 16.37 19.51
CA HIS A 75 -20.00 15.88 18.15
C HIS A 75 -18.85 16.25 17.21
N LEU A 76 -18.25 17.43 17.39
CA LEU A 76 -17.07 17.84 16.63
C LEU A 76 -15.87 16.95 16.95
N ARG A 77 -15.60 16.72 18.24
CA ARG A 77 -14.53 15.81 18.70
C ARG A 77 -14.69 14.41 18.12
N ARG A 78 -15.91 13.84 18.15
CA ARG A 78 -16.18 12.53 17.56
C ARG A 78 -15.86 12.48 16.07
N ARG A 79 -16.26 13.51 15.30
CA ARG A 79 -15.95 13.59 13.86
C ARG A 79 -14.44 13.74 13.58
N LYS A 80 -13.71 14.43 14.46
CA LYS A 80 -12.24 14.52 14.38
C LYS A 80 -11.62 13.14 14.60
N ILE A 81 -12.05 12.43 15.65
CA ILE A 81 -11.60 11.05 15.93
C ILE A 81 -11.88 10.13 14.74
N ASP A 82 -13.10 10.16 14.19
CA ASP A 82 -13.45 9.37 13.01
C ASP A 82 -12.54 9.67 11.81
N ALA A 83 -12.15 10.93 11.59
CA ALA A 83 -11.25 11.32 10.52
C ALA A 83 -9.78 10.88 10.77
N LEU A 84 -9.32 10.90 12.03
CA LEU A 84 -8.01 10.38 12.43
C LEU A 84 -7.95 8.86 12.23
N HIS A 85 -8.97 8.14 12.69
CA HIS A 85 -9.10 6.71 12.48
C HIS A 85 -9.21 6.33 11.00
N LEU A 86 -9.86 7.16 10.18
CA LEU A 86 -9.92 6.98 8.73
C LEU A 86 -8.54 7.12 8.09
N ALA A 87 -7.73 8.09 8.52
CA ALA A 87 -6.35 8.24 8.06
C ALA A 87 -5.46 7.06 8.49
N LEU A 88 -5.66 6.53 9.70
CA LEU A 88 -5.00 5.32 10.19
C LEU A 88 -5.41 4.07 9.39
N SER A 89 -6.72 3.92 9.14
CA SER A 89 -7.27 2.81 8.36
C SER A 89 -6.68 2.75 6.94
N PHE A 90 -6.29 3.88 6.37
CA PHE A 90 -5.58 3.92 5.08
C PHE A 90 -4.26 3.15 5.14
N ALA A 91 -3.43 3.37 6.17
CA ALA A 91 -2.15 2.68 6.30
C ALA A 91 -2.33 1.15 6.45
N PHE A 92 -3.31 0.72 7.26
CA PHE A 92 -3.66 -0.70 7.38
C PHE A 92 -4.19 -1.28 6.07
N ALA A 93 -5.07 -0.56 5.37
CA ALA A 93 -5.56 -1.00 4.07
C ALA A 93 -4.45 -1.12 3.04
N VAL A 94 -3.46 -0.21 3.03
CA VAL A 94 -2.31 -0.32 2.13
C VAL A 94 -1.48 -1.56 2.47
N LYS A 95 -1.23 -1.85 3.75
CA LYS A 95 -0.55 -3.08 4.17
C LYS A 95 -1.25 -4.34 3.64
N HIS A 96 -2.54 -4.47 3.92
CA HIS A 96 -3.34 -5.63 3.50
C HIS A 96 -3.45 -5.71 1.97
N TYR A 97 -3.58 -4.57 1.28
CA TYR A 97 -3.58 -4.51 -0.17
C TYR A 97 -2.26 -5.00 -0.79
N LEU A 98 -1.12 -4.64 -0.21
CA LEU A 98 0.19 -5.09 -0.70
C LEU A 98 0.46 -6.57 -0.43
N ARG A 99 -0.22 -7.16 0.56
CA ARG A 99 -0.15 -8.59 0.91
C ARG A 99 -1.24 -9.44 0.28
N GLU A 100 -2.15 -8.81 -0.47
CA GLU A 100 -3.31 -9.47 -1.10
C GLU A 100 -4.29 -10.08 -0.09
N GLU A 101 -4.29 -9.53 1.12
CA GLU A 101 -5.21 -9.86 2.20
C GLU A 101 -6.45 -8.97 2.07
N ASP A 102 -7.23 -9.20 1.02
CA ASP A 102 -8.45 -8.43 0.76
C ASP A 102 -9.52 -8.68 1.84
N GLY A 103 -10.09 -7.60 2.40
CA GLY A 103 -11.25 -7.67 3.31
C GLY A 103 -11.14 -6.86 4.59
N LEU A 104 -12.29 -6.68 5.26
CA LEU A 104 -12.44 -5.86 6.47
C LEU A 104 -12.40 -6.67 7.78
N SER A 105 -12.31 -8.00 7.70
CA SER A 105 -12.32 -8.91 8.85
C SER A 105 -11.00 -8.99 9.64
N HIS A 106 -10.04 -8.12 9.35
CA HIS A 106 -8.75 -8.11 10.02
C HIS A 106 -8.85 -7.49 11.43
N GLN A 107 -8.17 -8.11 12.40
CA GLN A 107 -8.15 -7.64 13.80
C GLN A 107 -7.67 -6.18 13.91
N ASP A 108 -6.84 -5.76 12.97
CA ASP A 108 -6.29 -4.40 12.89
C ASP A 108 -7.37 -3.32 12.74
N TYR A 109 -8.49 -3.63 12.09
CA TYR A 109 -9.59 -2.69 11.90
C TYR A 109 -10.50 -2.55 13.12
N ALA A 110 -10.38 -3.44 14.11
CA ALA A 110 -11.23 -3.45 15.30
C ALA A 110 -11.09 -2.12 16.08
N GLY A 111 -12.20 -1.40 16.21
CA GLY A 111 -12.27 -0.11 16.92
C GLY A 111 -11.76 1.10 16.13
N ILE A 112 -11.20 0.90 14.93
CA ILE A 112 -10.65 1.97 14.10
C ILE A 112 -11.60 2.25 12.93
N LEU A 113 -12.16 1.22 12.28
CA LEU A 113 -12.94 1.42 11.07
C LEU A 113 -14.23 2.22 11.35
N PRO A 114 -14.41 3.42 10.76
CA PRO A 114 -15.64 4.17 10.92
C PRO A 114 -16.83 3.40 10.33
N ALA A 115 -18.01 3.51 10.95
CA ALA A 115 -19.23 2.84 10.51
C ALA A 115 -19.59 3.13 9.03
N VAL A 116 -19.16 4.29 8.51
CA VAL A 116 -19.35 4.67 7.10
C VAL A 116 -18.67 3.69 6.13
N ILE A 117 -17.53 3.09 6.51
CA ILE A 117 -16.82 2.15 5.65
C ILE A 117 -17.34 0.72 5.80
N ALA A 118 -17.87 0.36 6.98
CA ALA A 118 -18.46 -0.96 7.19
C ALA A 118 -19.57 -1.30 6.17
N HIS A 119 -20.31 -0.29 5.68
CA HIS A 119 -21.34 -0.48 4.65
C HIS A 119 -20.80 -0.83 3.25
N TYR A 120 -19.53 -0.52 2.95
CA TYR A 120 -18.89 -0.96 1.70
C TYR A 120 -18.54 -2.45 1.71
N ASP A 121 -18.49 -3.09 2.89
CA ASP A 121 -18.41 -4.55 3.02
C ASP A 121 -19.67 -5.23 2.48
N GLU A 122 -20.84 -4.70 2.87
CA GLU A 122 -22.18 -5.24 2.54
C GLU A 122 -22.51 -5.14 1.05
N THR A 123 -21.91 -4.20 0.33
CA THR A 123 -22.23 -3.91 -1.08
C THR A 123 -21.21 -4.42 -2.10
N GLY A 124 -20.08 -5.00 -1.66
CA GLY A 124 -19.10 -5.46 -2.64
C GLY A 124 -17.81 -6.07 -2.13
N TYR A 125 -17.69 -6.46 -0.86
CA TYR A 125 -16.44 -7.06 -0.39
C TYR A 125 -16.55 -8.37 0.40
N ASN A 126 -17.73 -8.81 0.86
CA ASN A 126 -17.95 -10.23 1.21
C ASN A 126 -19.43 -10.57 1.42
N THR A 127 -19.92 -11.62 0.76
CA THR A 127 -20.56 -12.73 1.48
C THR A 127 -20.41 -14.03 0.68
N ASN A 128 -19.82 -15.02 1.33
CA ASN A 128 -19.95 -16.43 0.97
C ASN A 128 -21.42 -16.77 0.68
N MET A 129 -21.77 -16.95 -0.59
CA MET A 129 -23.00 -17.64 -0.99
C MET A 129 -22.64 -19.07 -1.36
N ASN A 130 -22.59 -19.89 -0.32
CA ASN A 130 -22.80 -21.32 -0.40
C ASN A 130 -24.18 -21.54 -1.06
N THR A 131 -24.23 -21.82 -2.37
CA THR A 131 -25.47 -22.23 -3.04
C THR A 131 -25.17 -23.34 -4.03
N SER A 132 -25.53 -24.53 -3.56
CA SER A 132 -25.99 -25.70 -4.29
C SER A 132 -26.17 -25.51 -5.80
N THR A 133 -25.49 -26.39 -6.53
CA THR A 133 -25.81 -26.86 -7.87
C THR A 133 -27.27 -26.62 -8.28
N TYR A 134 -27.50 -25.67 -9.18
CA TYR A 134 -28.71 -25.65 -9.99
C TYR A 134 -28.34 -25.73 -11.48
N THR A 135 -28.70 -26.88 -12.01
CA THR A 135 -28.60 -27.30 -13.41
C THR A 135 -29.50 -26.40 -14.28
N TYR A 136 -28.97 -25.94 -15.42
CA TYR A 136 -29.73 -25.16 -16.40
C TYR A 136 -30.83 -26.02 -17.04
N SER A 137 -32.09 -25.63 -16.84
CA SER A 137 -33.20 -25.97 -17.75
C SER A 137 -33.61 -24.71 -18.49
N ALA A 138 -33.35 -24.68 -19.80
CA ALA A 138 -33.77 -23.60 -20.69
C ALA A 138 -35.29 -23.63 -20.87
N THR A 139 -35.95 -22.49 -20.66
CA THR A 139 -37.32 -22.27 -21.14
C THR A 139 -37.38 -20.99 -21.96
N ALA A 140 -37.85 -21.16 -23.19
CA ALA A 140 -38.21 -20.12 -24.12
C ALA A 140 -39.50 -19.39 -23.71
N ASN A 141 -39.61 -18.17 -24.24
CA ASN A 141 -40.83 -17.44 -24.63
C ASN A 141 -41.70 -16.71 -23.58
N ASN A 142 -41.58 -15.38 -23.69
CA ASN A 142 -42.64 -14.42 -24.07
C ASN A 142 -43.31 -13.56 -22.97
N SER A 143 -43.51 -12.30 -23.37
CA SER A 143 -44.49 -11.27 -22.95
C SER A 143 -44.09 -10.18 -21.92
N LYS A 144 -43.97 -8.97 -22.49
CA LYS A 144 -44.25 -7.60 -22.01
C LYS A 144 -44.45 -7.37 -20.50
N ARG A 145 -43.64 -6.47 -19.93
CA ARG A 145 -44.11 -5.40 -19.04
C ARG A 145 -43.16 -4.19 -19.07
N ASN A 146 -43.74 -3.00 -19.22
CA ASN A 146 -43.07 -1.71 -19.14
C ASN A 146 -42.66 -1.40 -17.68
N SER A 147 -41.40 -1.04 -17.46
CA SER A 147 -41.01 -0.06 -16.45
C SER A 147 -39.87 0.77 -17.02
N VAL A 148 -40.00 2.08 -16.87
CA VAL A 148 -39.03 3.09 -17.25
C VAL A 148 -37.87 3.00 -16.28
N ASP A 149 -36.70 2.57 -16.74
CA ASP A 149 -35.48 2.61 -15.94
C ASP A 149 -34.46 3.59 -16.52
N VAL A 150 -34.04 4.44 -15.60
CA VAL A 150 -33.23 5.62 -15.74
C VAL A 150 -31.87 5.25 -16.34
N ASN A 151 -31.44 6.05 -17.32
CA ASN A 151 -30.09 6.07 -17.86
C ASN A 151 -29.03 6.16 -16.75
N ALA A 152 -28.53 5.02 -16.28
CA ALA A 152 -27.23 4.95 -15.63
C ALA A 152 -26.18 4.94 -16.74
N ALA A 153 -25.62 6.13 -17.00
CA ALA A 153 -24.49 6.31 -17.89
C ALA A 153 -23.32 5.43 -17.42
N ALA A 154 -23.16 4.27 -18.06
CA ALA A 154 -21.99 3.42 -17.93
C ALA A 154 -20.80 4.15 -18.59
N ALA A 155 -20.09 4.95 -17.80
CA ALA A 155 -18.87 5.62 -18.21
C ALA A 155 -17.76 5.35 -17.18
N THR A 156 -16.98 4.30 -17.42
CA THR A 156 -15.49 4.30 -17.32
C THR A 156 -14.94 2.90 -17.56
N LYS A 157 -14.77 2.58 -18.85
CA LYS A 157 -13.98 1.44 -19.31
C LYS A 157 -12.49 1.77 -19.09
N ARG A 158 -11.89 1.30 -18.00
CA ARG A 158 -10.42 1.33 -17.85
C ARG A 158 -9.84 0.16 -18.66
N VAL A 159 -9.22 0.47 -19.80
CA VAL A 159 -8.42 -0.49 -20.58
C VAL A 159 -7.15 -0.77 -19.79
N ARG A 160 -7.12 -1.89 -19.04
CA ARG A 160 -5.87 -2.46 -18.52
C ARG A 160 -5.25 -3.28 -19.66
N ASN A 161 -3.96 -3.09 -19.92
CA ASN A 161 -3.26 -3.80 -21.00
C ASN A 161 -3.47 -5.31 -20.86
N LYS A 162 -4.08 -5.92 -21.88
CA LYS A 162 -4.13 -7.37 -22.04
C LYS A 162 -2.70 -7.88 -22.14
N ARG A 163 -2.19 -8.56 -21.10
CA ARG A 163 -1.02 -9.43 -21.24
C ARG A 163 -1.53 -10.80 -21.64
N SER A 164 -1.20 -11.22 -22.86
CA SER A 164 -1.57 -12.51 -23.43
C SER A 164 -1.09 -13.66 -22.54
N LYS A 165 -2.02 -14.55 -22.17
CA LYS A 165 -1.72 -15.88 -21.64
C LYS A 165 -0.99 -16.68 -22.74
N PRO A 166 0.18 -17.29 -22.50
CA PRO A 166 0.46 -18.56 -23.14
C PRO A 166 -0.27 -19.63 -22.33
N VAL A 167 -1.28 -20.26 -22.94
CA VAL A 167 -1.76 -21.55 -22.47
C VAL A 167 -0.59 -22.52 -22.60
N MET A 168 0.05 -22.88 -21.49
CA MET A 168 0.98 -23.99 -21.43
C MET A 168 0.34 -25.11 -20.61
N SER A 169 0.07 -26.20 -21.32
CA SER A 169 -0.20 -27.53 -20.79
C SER A 169 0.70 -27.82 -19.58
N GLU A 170 0.09 -28.38 -18.54
CA GLU A 170 0.77 -29.05 -17.44
C GLU A 170 1.96 -29.86 -17.99
N SER A 171 3.18 -29.46 -17.61
CA SER A 171 4.33 -30.34 -17.64
C SER A 171 4.95 -30.34 -16.24
N THR A 172 4.63 -31.40 -15.51
CA THR A 172 5.24 -31.75 -14.23
C THR A 172 6.74 -31.95 -14.43
N THR A 173 7.54 -30.98 -14.02
CA THR A 173 8.94 -31.21 -13.64
C THR A 173 9.02 -31.16 -12.11
N PRO A 174 9.61 -32.17 -11.44
CA PRO A 174 9.49 -32.35 -9.99
C PRO A 174 10.46 -31.47 -9.17
N LEU A 175 10.94 -30.36 -9.75
CA LEU A 175 11.93 -29.47 -9.14
C LEU A 175 11.36 -28.08 -8.79
N LEU A 176 10.06 -27.88 -9.03
CA LEU A 176 9.30 -26.66 -8.74
C LEU A 176 8.42 -26.78 -7.48
N GLY A 177 8.80 -27.67 -6.55
CA GLY A 177 8.13 -27.79 -5.27
C GLY A 177 8.43 -26.60 -4.36
N ASN A 178 7.43 -25.71 -4.23
CA ASN A 178 7.16 -24.86 -3.06
C ASN A 178 7.87 -23.50 -2.89
N THR A 179 8.29 -22.79 -3.94
CA THR A 179 8.83 -21.41 -3.79
C THR A 179 8.20 -20.36 -4.70
N HIS A 180 6.90 -20.47 -4.97
CA HIS A 180 6.17 -19.46 -5.73
C HIS A 180 5.02 -18.84 -4.93
N SER A 181 5.30 -17.72 -4.23
CA SER A 181 4.31 -16.66 -4.02
C SER A 181 4.27 -15.78 -5.27
N THR A 182 3.76 -16.32 -6.38
CA THR A 182 3.16 -15.43 -7.37
C THR A 182 1.72 -15.23 -6.97
N VAL A 183 1.41 -13.99 -6.66
CA VAL A 183 0.12 -13.35 -6.88
C VAL A 183 -0.58 -13.98 -8.09
N GLU A 184 -1.49 -14.92 -7.81
CA GLU A 184 -2.31 -15.58 -8.82
C GLU A 184 -3.70 -14.97 -8.73
N PHE A 185 -3.93 -13.91 -9.50
CA PHE A 185 -5.25 -13.31 -9.57
C PHE A 185 -6.21 -14.22 -10.33
N HIS A 186 -7.28 -14.62 -9.63
CA HIS A 186 -8.43 -15.28 -10.21
C HIS A 186 -8.90 -14.55 -11.50
N PRO A 187 -9.02 -15.27 -12.63
CA PRO A 187 -9.57 -14.67 -13.84
C PRO A 187 -11.08 -14.53 -13.63
N ILE A 188 -11.54 -13.28 -13.63
CA ILE A 188 -12.95 -12.84 -13.52
C ILE A 188 -13.36 -12.53 -12.07
N VAL A 189 -13.17 -11.27 -11.67
CA VAL A 189 -14.03 -10.63 -10.66
C VAL A 189 -15.07 -9.86 -11.46
N ASP A 190 -16.28 -10.38 -11.49
CA ASP A 190 -17.47 -9.68 -11.96
C ASP A 190 -17.76 -8.58 -10.92
N HIS A 191 -17.90 -7.33 -11.38
CA HIS A 191 -17.96 -6.07 -10.61
C HIS A 191 -16.59 -5.42 -10.32
N GLY A 192 -16.33 -4.27 -10.95
CA GLY A 192 -15.14 -3.46 -10.71
C GLY A 192 -15.19 -2.80 -9.33
N SER A 193 -14.67 -3.49 -8.31
CA SER A 193 -14.46 -2.92 -6.98
C SER A 193 -13.17 -2.09 -6.97
N MET A 194 -13.25 -0.89 -6.37
CA MET A 194 -12.08 -0.03 -6.15
C MET A 194 -11.27 -0.60 -4.99
N PRO A 195 -9.92 -0.59 -5.02
CA PRO A 195 -9.13 -1.09 -3.90
C PRO A 195 -9.47 -0.30 -2.63
N LEU A 196 -9.58 -1.00 -1.49
CA LEU A 196 -10.01 -0.43 -0.21
C LEU A 196 -9.24 0.84 0.19
N PRO A 197 -7.89 0.94 0.04
CA PRO A 197 -7.16 2.17 0.32
C PRO A 197 -7.70 3.39 -0.45
N MET A 198 -8.16 3.19 -1.69
CA MET A 198 -8.70 4.27 -2.50
C MET A 198 -10.10 4.69 -2.07
N VAL A 199 -10.93 3.74 -1.61
CA VAL A 199 -12.22 4.05 -1.00
C VAL A 199 -12.01 4.90 0.27
N ILE A 200 -11.04 4.52 1.10
CA ILE A 200 -10.67 5.26 2.32
C ILE A 200 -10.15 6.67 1.97
N ALA A 201 -9.27 6.80 0.98
CA ALA A 201 -8.76 8.11 0.54
C ALA A 201 -9.87 9.02 0.00
N HIS A 202 -10.86 8.45 -0.69
CA HIS A 202 -12.04 9.17 -1.13
C HIS A 202 -12.86 9.69 0.06
N GLU A 203 -13.15 8.83 1.04
CA GLU A 203 -13.87 9.22 2.26
C GLU A 203 -13.12 10.29 3.07
N LEU A 204 -11.80 10.23 3.11
CA LEU A 204 -10.95 11.21 3.79
C LEU A 204 -11.04 12.59 3.12
N SER A 205 -11.04 12.60 1.79
CA SER A 205 -11.26 13.82 1.00
C SER A 205 -12.67 14.37 1.21
N ARG A 206 -13.70 13.51 1.31
CA ARG A 206 -15.07 13.91 1.64
C ARG A 206 -15.16 14.52 3.05
N ALA A 207 -14.46 13.96 4.03
CA ALA A 207 -14.43 14.48 5.39
C ALA A 207 -13.83 15.90 5.43
N ILE A 208 -12.69 16.12 4.77
CA ILE A 208 -12.06 17.45 4.66
C ILE A 208 -12.99 18.44 3.94
N PHE A 209 -13.66 18.00 2.87
CA PHE A 209 -14.63 18.84 2.16
C PHE A 209 -15.81 19.26 3.06
N LYS A 210 -16.33 18.34 3.88
CA LYS A 210 -17.40 18.65 4.85
C LYS A 210 -16.95 19.66 5.89
N PHE A 211 -15.76 19.47 6.48
CA PHE A 211 -15.20 20.44 7.44
C PHE A 211 -15.04 21.84 6.83
N ARG A 212 -14.56 21.91 5.59
CA ARG A 212 -14.46 23.18 4.86
C ARG A 212 -15.83 23.81 4.59
N ARG A 213 -16.82 23.02 4.15
CA ARG A 213 -18.16 23.52 3.82
C ARG A 213 -18.90 24.06 5.05
N GLU A 214 -18.62 23.49 6.21
CA GLU A 214 -19.25 23.85 7.49
C GLU A 214 -18.53 25.02 8.21
N GLY A 215 -17.46 25.57 7.64
CA GLY A 215 -16.71 26.68 8.22
C GLY A 215 -15.72 26.25 9.33
N LEU A 216 -15.52 24.95 9.54
CA LEU A 216 -14.66 24.41 10.61
C LEU A 216 -13.14 24.52 10.31
N LEU A 217 -12.78 25.10 9.16
CA LEU A 217 -11.40 25.31 8.70
C LEU A 217 -11.14 26.78 8.36
N GLU A 218 -11.97 27.72 8.85
CA GLU A 218 -11.82 29.15 8.55
C GLU A 218 -10.53 29.74 9.14
N THR A 219 -10.10 29.26 10.32
CA THR A 219 -8.90 29.73 11.02
C THR A 219 -7.61 29.58 10.20
N VAL A 220 -7.54 28.55 9.37
CA VAL A 220 -6.38 28.27 8.49
C VAL A 220 -6.59 28.74 7.05
N GLY A 221 -7.80 29.19 6.72
CA GLY A 221 -8.18 29.65 5.40
C GLY A 221 -8.04 28.62 4.27
N PRO A 222 -8.15 29.06 3.00
CA PRO A 222 -8.05 28.18 1.83
C PRO A 222 -6.69 27.47 1.71
N ALA A 223 -5.60 28.12 2.15
CA ALA A 223 -4.26 27.56 2.09
C ALA A 223 -4.10 26.33 3.01
N GLY A 224 -4.57 26.41 4.27
CA GLY A 224 -4.54 25.28 5.17
C GLY A 224 -5.43 24.11 4.72
N ALA A 225 -6.61 24.42 4.20
CA ALA A 225 -7.49 23.38 3.62
C ALA A 225 -6.85 22.67 2.41
N ASN A 226 -6.09 23.40 1.59
CA ASN A 226 -5.34 22.82 0.48
C ASN A 226 -4.17 21.96 0.98
N ALA A 227 -3.50 22.35 2.07
CA ALA A 227 -2.43 21.55 2.69
C ALA A 227 -2.95 20.21 3.22
N LEU A 228 -4.14 20.17 3.82
CA LEU A 228 -4.80 18.91 4.23
C LEU A 228 -5.02 17.98 3.03
N ASN A 229 -5.55 18.50 1.92
CA ASN A 229 -5.74 17.72 0.70
C ASN A 229 -4.41 17.26 0.09
N ALA A 230 -3.35 18.08 0.18
CA ALA A 230 -2.03 17.71 -0.30
C ALA A 230 -1.45 16.50 0.45
N ASN A 231 -1.67 16.40 1.76
CA ASN A 231 -1.28 15.21 2.53
C ASN A 231 -2.01 13.96 2.02
N VAL A 232 -3.32 14.03 1.76
CA VAL A 232 -4.09 12.90 1.21
C VAL A 232 -3.59 12.50 -0.18
N ASN A 233 -3.35 13.47 -1.06
CA ASN A 233 -2.80 13.20 -2.38
C ASN A 233 -1.42 12.54 -2.31
N SER A 234 -0.57 12.98 -1.38
CA SER A 234 0.75 12.36 -1.18
C SER A 234 0.63 10.96 -0.59
N MET A 235 -0.34 10.67 0.29
CA MET A 235 -0.63 9.31 0.74
C MET A 235 -0.99 8.38 -0.42
N VAL A 236 -1.85 8.84 -1.35
CA VAL A 236 -2.24 8.09 -2.55
C VAL A 236 -1.06 7.89 -3.51
N GLU A 237 -0.21 8.90 -3.67
CA GLU A 237 1.01 8.81 -4.48
C GLU A 237 1.96 7.73 -3.93
N GLN A 238 2.21 7.71 -2.62
CA GLN A 238 3.05 6.68 -2.00
C GLN A 238 2.46 5.28 -2.13
N MET A 239 1.13 5.14 -1.98
CA MET A 239 0.43 3.88 -2.25
C MET A 239 0.63 3.42 -3.69
N THR A 240 0.53 4.33 -4.67
CA THR A 240 0.74 4.02 -6.09
C THR A 240 2.19 3.60 -6.38
N ILE A 241 3.17 4.22 -5.71
CA ILE A 241 4.58 3.81 -5.81
C ILE A 241 4.77 2.38 -5.29
N MET A 242 4.21 2.06 -4.12
CA MET A 242 4.29 0.71 -3.57
C MET A 242 3.56 -0.31 -4.44
N GLU A 243 2.40 0.04 -5.00
CA GLU A 243 1.67 -0.76 -5.97
C GLU A 243 2.54 -1.06 -7.21
N ARG A 244 3.27 -0.07 -7.72
CA ARG A 244 4.23 -0.28 -8.83
C ARG A 244 5.31 -1.27 -8.42
N ILE A 245 5.95 -1.07 -7.26
CA ILE A 245 7.03 -1.95 -6.78
C ILE A 245 6.54 -3.39 -6.63
N ALA A 246 5.33 -3.61 -6.10
CA ALA A 246 4.73 -4.93 -5.96
C ALA A 246 4.35 -5.55 -7.31
N ASN A 247 3.77 -4.76 -8.23
CA ASN A 247 3.26 -5.28 -9.51
C ASN A 247 4.30 -5.37 -10.63
N THR A 248 5.48 -4.77 -10.46
CA THR A 248 6.57 -4.86 -11.44
C THR A 248 7.76 -5.63 -10.86
N PRO A 249 7.62 -6.95 -10.61
CA PRO A 249 8.75 -7.77 -10.19
C PRO A 249 9.81 -7.85 -11.29
N ILE A 250 11.05 -8.13 -10.90
CA ILE A 250 12.12 -8.36 -11.87
C ILE A 250 11.70 -9.59 -12.70
N PRO A 251 11.88 -9.60 -14.03
CA PRO A 251 11.37 -10.72 -14.81
C PRO A 251 12.02 -12.02 -14.35
N LYS A 252 11.20 -13.00 -13.94
CA LYS A 252 11.64 -14.28 -13.36
C LYS A 252 12.68 -15.03 -14.20
N SER A 253 12.66 -14.85 -15.52
CA SER A 253 13.68 -15.40 -16.42
C SER A 253 15.10 -14.98 -16.05
N TYR A 254 15.28 -13.75 -15.56
CA TYR A 254 16.59 -13.28 -15.08
C TYR A 254 17.02 -14.03 -13.82
N GLY A 255 16.17 -14.15 -12.80
CA GLY A 255 16.49 -14.88 -11.56
C GLY A 255 16.80 -16.36 -11.82
N ILE A 256 15.97 -17.05 -12.60
CA ILE A 256 16.17 -18.47 -12.93
C ILE A 256 17.49 -18.67 -13.70
N HIS A 257 17.76 -17.85 -14.72
CA HIS A 257 19.02 -17.97 -15.47
C HIS A 257 20.23 -17.59 -14.64
N LEU A 258 20.11 -16.63 -13.72
CA LEU A 258 21.19 -16.26 -12.81
C LEU A 258 21.57 -17.44 -11.90
N LYS A 259 20.57 -18.10 -11.29
CA LYS A 259 20.75 -19.33 -10.49
C LYS A 259 21.43 -20.44 -11.28
N GLN A 260 20.98 -20.69 -12.50
CA GLN A 260 21.57 -21.70 -13.39
C GLN A 260 23.03 -21.39 -13.73
N CYS A 261 23.34 -20.14 -14.08
CA CYS A 261 24.69 -19.69 -14.42
C CYS A 261 25.64 -19.78 -13.22
N VAL A 262 25.22 -19.33 -12.03
CA VAL A 262 26.04 -19.42 -10.80
C VAL A 262 26.29 -20.88 -10.43
N THR A 263 25.25 -21.73 -10.49
CA THR A 263 25.38 -23.17 -10.20
C THR A 263 26.34 -23.86 -11.17
N LEU A 264 26.21 -23.61 -12.48
CA LEU A 264 27.12 -24.16 -13.49
C LEU A 264 28.55 -23.64 -13.31
N TYR A 265 28.72 -22.38 -12.93
CA TYR A 265 30.03 -21.79 -12.65
C TYR A 265 30.72 -22.50 -11.48
N VAL A 266 30.02 -22.67 -10.35
CA VAL A 266 30.53 -23.38 -9.17
C VAL A 266 30.82 -24.84 -9.50
N PHE A 267 30.01 -25.49 -10.34
CA PHE A 267 30.23 -26.87 -10.78
C PHE A 267 31.44 -27.03 -11.70
N ALA A 268 31.72 -26.06 -12.58
CA ALA A 268 32.87 -26.09 -13.48
C ALA A 268 34.21 -25.77 -12.78
N LEU A 269 34.17 -24.96 -11.71
CA LEU A 269 35.33 -24.49 -10.95
C LEU A 269 36.29 -25.59 -10.44
N PRO A 270 35.83 -26.73 -9.88
CA PRO A 270 36.75 -27.79 -9.44
C PRO A 270 37.56 -28.39 -10.60
N PHE A 271 36.97 -28.52 -11.79
CA PHE A 271 37.65 -29.10 -12.95
C PHE A 271 38.76 -28.20 -13.51
N THR A 272 38.61 -26.87 -13.35
CA THR A 272 39.61 -25.91 -13.83
C THR A 272 40.76 -25.74 -12.83
N LEU A 273 40.51 -25.84 -11.53
CA LEU A 273 41.50 -25.61 -10.48
C LEU A 273 42.22 -26.88 -9.99
N VAL A 274 41.76 -28.08 -10.36
CA VAL A 274 42.31 -29.35 -9.85
C VAL A 274 43.81 -29.52 -10.12
N HIS A 275 44.29 -29.04 -11.27
CA HIS A 275 45.70 -29.19 -11.67
C HIS A 275 46.64 -28.27 -10.88
N ASP A 276 46.15 -27.12 -10.41
CA ASP A 276 46.98 -26.13 -9.72
C ASP A 276 46.92 -26.30 -8.20
N LEU A 277 45.74 -26.62 -7.64
CA LEU A 277 45.50 -26.62 -6.19
C LEU A 277 45.44 -28.02 -5.55
N GLY A 278 45.36 -29.10 -6.34
CA GLY A 278 45.27 -30.46 -5.81
C GLY A 278 44.17 -30.60 -4.74
N TRP A 279 44.52 -31.12 -3.55
CA TRP A 279 43.58 -31.31 -2.44
C TRP A 279 43.05 -30.02 -1.80
N SER A 280 43.82 -28.92 -1.86
CA SER A 280 43.38 -27.61 -1.33
C SER A 280 42.22 -27.00 -2.13
N MET A 281 41.95 -27.52 -3.34
CA MET A 281 40.83 -27.14 -4.18
C MET A 281 39.48 -27.25 -3.45
N ILE A 282 39.27 -28.31 -2.66
CA ILE A 282 38.00 -28.55 -1.97
C ILE A 282 37.66 -27.38 -1.04
N GLY A 283 38.64 -26.89 -0.25
CA GLY A 283 38.44 -25.78 0.66
C GLY A 283 38.15 -24.46 -0.07
N VAL A 284 38.93 -24.18 -1.12
CA VAL A 284 38.77 -22.94 -1.91
C VAL A 284 37.44 -22.92 -2.65
N VAL A 285 37.06 -24.02 -3.32
CA VAL A 285 35.77 -24.14 -4.03
C VAL A 285 34.61 -24.00 -3.06
N THR A 286 34.69 -24.57 -1.86
CA THR A 286 33.64 -24.45 -0.84
C THR A 286 33.42 -23.00 -0.43
N ILE A 287 34.49 -22.24 -0.19
CA ILE A 287 34.39 -20.81 0.16
C ILE A 287 33.79 -20.00 -1.01
N VAL A 288 34.25 -20.25 -2.24
CA VAL A 288 33.71 -19.57 -3.43
C VAL A 288 32.24 -19.92 -3.67
N ALA A 289 31.86 -21.18 -3.51
CA ALA A 289 30.48 -21.63 -3.62
C ALA A 289 29.59 -20.96 -2.57
N PHE A 290 30.01 -20.97 -1.30
CA PHE A 290 29.30 -20.31 -0.21
C PHE A 290 29.08 -18.82 -0.48
N THR A 291 30.13 -18.11 -0.92
CA THR A 291 30.03 -16.67 -1.19
C THR A 291 29.13 -16.35 -2.39
N LEU A 292 29.26 -17.06 -3.51
CA LEU A 292 28.46 -16.79 -4.71
C LEU A 292 27.00 -17.18 -4.55
N MET A 293 26.73 -18.35 -3.96
CA MET A 293 25.36 -18.80 -3.68
C MET A 293 24.72 -17.95 -2.57
N GLY A 294 25.49 -17.52 -1.57
CA GLY A 294 25.00 -16.67 -0.48
C GLY A 294 24.53 -15.30 -0.96
N ILE A 295 25.31 -14.61 -1.81
CA ILE A 295 24.91 -13.31 -2.37
C ILE A 295 23.67 -13.44 -3.28
N GLU A 296 23.58 -14.54 -4.04
CA GLU A 296 22.44 -14.82 -4.91
C GLU A 296 21.16 -15.07 -4.09
N GLY A 297 21.23 -15.88 -3.04
CA GLY A 297 20.11 -16.12 -2.13
C GLY A 297 19.61 -14.85 -1.44
N ILE A 298 20.51 -13.99 -0.96
CA ILE A 298 20.15 -12.70 -0.34
C ILE A 298 19.42 -11.80 -1.35
N ALA A 299 19.84 -11.79 -2.61
CA ALA A 299 19.24 -10.94 -3.63
C ALA A 299 17.81 -11.36 -4.00
N ASP A 300 17.51 -12.65 -3.89
CA ASP A 300 16.17 -13.23 -4.09
C ASP A 300 15.26 -12.89 -2.90
N GLU A 301 15.79 -13.00 -1.68
CA GLU A 301 15.04 -12.72 -0.44
C GLU A 301 14.61 -11.24 -0.33
N ILE A 302 15.47 -10.30 -0.74
CA ILE A 302 15.15 -8.86 -0.67
C ILE A 302 14.30 -8.34 -1.85
N GLU A 303 13.94 -9.19 -2.81
CA GLU A 303 13.25 -8.75 -4.03
C GLU A 303 11.82 -8.24 -3.76
N MET A 304 11.10 -8.83 -2.80
CA MET A 304 9.69 -8.57 -2.50
C MET A 304 9.48 -8.01 -1.09
N PRO A 305 9.71 -6.71 -0.86
CA PRO A 305 9.83 -6.14 0.49
C PRO A 305 8.54 -6.08 1.32
N PHE A 306 7.38 -6.45 0.77
CA PHE A 306 6.06 -6.26 1.40
C PHE A 306 5.42 -7.55 1.90
N GLY A 307 6.14 -8.67 1.87
CA GLY A 307 5.63 -9.96 2.32
C GLY A 307 5.51 -10.09 3.85
N THR A 308 5.64 -11.32 4.31
CA THR A 308 5.54 -11.72 5.72
C THR A 308 6.83 -12.36 6.24
N ASP A 309 7.88 -12.39 5.42
CA ASP A 309 9.13 -13.04 5.77
C ASP A 309 9.94 -12.17 6.75
N SER A 310 10.89 -12.78 7.47
CA SER A 310 11.69 -12.05 8.47
C SER A 310 12.58 -10.96 7.88
N SER A 311 12.88 -11.06 6.59
CA SER A 311 13.73 -10.12 5.85
C SER A 311 12.94 -9.01 5.16
N ASP A 312 11.61 -9.12 5.15
CA ASP A 312 10.72 -8.10 4.60
C ASP A 312 10.60 -6.88 5.51
N LEU A 313 9.90 -5.86 5.02
CA LEU A 313 9.58 -4.70 5.83
C LEU A 313 8.61 -5.09 6.94
N PRO A 314 8.88 -4.70 8.21
CA PRO A 314 8.00 -5.01 9.34
C PRO A 314 6.78 -4.07 9.35
N LEU A 315 5.91 -4.21 8.34
CA LEU A 315 4.75 -3.34 8.14
C LEU A 315 3.78 -3.39 9.32
N ASP A 316 3.63 -4.54 9.97
CA ASP A 316 2.78 -4.70 11.16
C ASP A 316 3.27 -3.85 12.33
N VAL A 317 4.59 -3.80 12.54
CA VAL A 317 5.19 -2.95 13.57
C VAL A 317 4.96 -1.48 13.24
N TYR A 318 5.21 -1.07 11.99
CA TYR A 318 5.00 0.32 11.57
C TYR A 318 3.54 0.78 11.73
N CYS A 319 2.58 -0.06 11.37
CA CYS A 319 1.15 0.25 11.54
C CYS A 319 0.73 0.28 13.01
N ARG A 320 1.27 -0.63 13.85
CA ARG A 320 1.01 -0.63 15.30
C ARG A 320 1.55 0.63 15.96
N ASP A 321 2.80 1.00 15.68
CA ASP A 321 3.41 2.21 16.26
C ASP A 321 2.60 3.46 15.85
N LEU A 322 2.17 3.53 14.58
CA LEU A 322 1.31 4.61 14.09
C LEU A 322 -0.06 4.64 14.79
N LYS A 323 -0.64 3.48 15.08
CA LYS A 323 -1.90 3.38 15.83
C LYS A 323 -1.73 3.93 17.25
N GLU A 324 -0.69 3.49 17.96
CA GLU A 324 -0.40 3.94 19.33
C GLU A 324 -0.19 5.46 19.39
N GLU A 325 0.52 6.05 18.42
CA GLU A 325 0.72 7.50 18.33
C GLU A 325 -0.59 8.29 18.14
N ILE A 326 -1.49 7.80 17.29
CA ILE A 326 -2.78 8.45 17.01
C ILE A 326 -3.71 8.31 18.22
N GLU A 327 -3.79 7.13 18.83
CA GLU A 327 -4.56 6.91 20.06
C GLU A 327 -4.05 7.79 21.21
N TYR A 328 -2.73 7.93 21.35
CA TYR A 328 -2.12 8.84 22.32
C TYR A 328 -2.52 10.30 22.05
N THR A 329 -2.53 10.73 20.79
CA THR A 329 -2.97 12.09 20.40
C THR A 329 -4.41 12.33 20.84
N ILE A 330 -5.31 11.39 20.57
CA ILE A 330 -6.75 11.49 20.92
C ILE A 330 -6.97 11.54 22.44
N ALA A 331 -6.19 10.75 23.19
CA ALA A 331 -6.37 10.58 24.64
C ALA A 331 -5.70 11.66 25.47
N ARG A 332 -4.58 12.24 25.00
CA ARG A 332 -3.65 13.01 25.84
C ARG A 332 -3.32 14.41 25.34
N LEU A 333 -3.47 14.70 24.04
CA LEU A 333 -3.09 16.00 23.49
C LEU A 333 -4.30 16.95 23.38
N PRO A 334 -4.12 18.24 23.70
CA PRO A 334 -5.19 19.23 23.61
C PRO A 334 -5.63 19.44 22.17
N GLU A 335 -6.90 19.80 21.99
CA GLU A 335 -7.45 20.19 20.69
C GLU A 335 -7.05 21.63 20.34
N GLY A 336 -7.07 21.99 19.05
CA GLY A 336 -6.85 23.38 18.64
C GLY A 336 -7.90 24.32 19.24
N GLY A 337 -7.43 25.34 19.96
CA GLY A 337 -8.28 26.30 20.69
C GLY A 337 -8.23 26.15 22.22
N GLU A 338 -7.84 24.98 22.74
CA GLU A 338 -7.63 24.79 24.19
C GLU A 338 -6.30 25.45 24.61
N GLY A 339 -6.35 26.39 25.57
CA GLY A 339 -5.17 27.06 26.12
C GLY A 339 -4.72 28.35 25.42
N VAL A 340 -5.48 28.87 24.45
CA VAL A 340 -5.18 30.14 23.74
C VAL A 340 -5.70 31.38 24.53
N HIS A 341 -6.34 31.18 25.68
CA HIS A 341 -6.65 32.27 26.60
C HIS A 341 -5.38 32.70 27.37
N GLY A 342 -4.70 33.70 26.81
CA GLY A 342 -3.91 34.75 27.48
C GLY A 342 -2.86 34.32 28.50
N TYR A 343 -1.58 34.51 28.16
CA TYR A 343 -0.73 35.22 29.11
C TYR A 343 -1.27 36.65 29.18
N ASP A 344 -2.13 36.91 30.16
CA ASP A 344 -2.32 38.26 30.69
C ASP A 344 -0.99 38.62 31.36
N ASP A 345 -0.13 39.34 30.65
CA ASP A 345 1.17 39.79 31.15
C ASP A 345 1.04 40.97 32.13
N GLY A 346 -0.19 41.40 32.44
CA GLY A 346 -0.45 42.36 33.51
C GLY A 346 0.13 43.76 33.26
N GLU A 347 0.61 44.05 32.05
CA GLU A 347 0.91 45.42 31.61
C GLU A 347 -0.40 46.10 31.21
N GLY A 348 -1.18 46.45 32.23
CA GLY A 348 -2.09 47.58 32.14
C GLY A 348 -1.25 48.84 31.98
N ASP A 349 -1.35 49.46 30.81
CA ASP A 349 -0.95 50.84 30.59
C ASP A 349 -1.81 51.75 31.49
N ASP A 350 -1.22 52.23 32.59
CA ASP A 350 -1.67 53.39 33.36
C ASP A 350 -0.67 54.56 33.21
#